data_AF-A0A2P7TBD8-F1
#
_entry.id   AF-A0A2P7TBD8-F1
#
_cell.length_a   1.000
_cell.length_b   1.000
_cell.length_c   1.000
_cell.angle_alpha   90.00
_cell.angle_beta   90.00
_cell.angle_gamma   90.00
#
_symmetry.space_group_name_H-M   'P 1'
#
loop_
_entity.id
_entity.type
_entity.pdbx_description
1 polymer ?
#
loop_
_entity_poly.entity_id
_entity_poly.type
_entity_poly.pdbx_seq_one_letter_code
_entity_poly.pdbx_strand_id
1 'polypeptide(L)'
;MVNRGRFFFRQYPKLTLLVFLLLFSMAALYVTEMWLYYLGFQPGLAKRGWYLTPADSLVETKDFYTNNLGLYVANAEAYYRHNPQDEPPYCINSLGFRTAELNEKTDTAKQTILLLGDSFAWGGGAEPLERSFADLLNQNSRFRCLNTGIPGTDPAQYAEIARLYTPLVQPDVVVCTFFTGNDLMYDTRPVQAGYQLFYWTNAGALIGYPPEFLKGTAPPFSSAQEAYRFVADHYTLWNNKHNPVKQFCARYRTTTLIWYVMRNLIAAQPADWFKLPVSVHYLHQIEEIARQNKAAFLLLLIPTIDEADFTAQRVLNRYQKKLPGIQLHLPPNLSSDYYLPMPNGHLNNAGHRFYAQYITALLDSLRQQKATH
;
A
#
# COMPACT_ATOMS: atom_id res chain seq x y z
N MET A 1 58.13 18.69 44.14
CA MET A 1 57.29 17.70 43.43
C MET A 1 56.37 18.45 42.47
N VAL A 2 56.70 18.46 41.17
CA VAL A 2 55.91 19.17 40.17
C VAL A 2 54.70 18.33 39.82
N ASN A 3 53.50 18.86 40.08
CA ASN A 3 52.22 18.25 39.77
C ASN A 3 51.96 18.30 38.24
N ARG A 4 52.69 17.47 37.47
CA ARG A 4 52.56 17.33 35.99
C ARG A 4 51.43 16.37 35.61
N GLY A 5 50.25 16.59 36.17
CA GLY A 5 49.04 15.80 35.89
C GLY A 5 47.81 16.64 35.58
N ARG A 6 47.96 17.89 35.10
CA ARG A 6 46.83 18.75 34.76
C ARG A 6 46.25 18.34 33.40
N PHE A 7 45.20 17.52 33.45
CA PHE A 7 44.23 17.14 32.41
C PHE A 7 44.59 17.60 30.99
N PHE A 8 45.02 16.66 30.14
CA PHE A 8 45.34 16.81 28.71
C PHE A 8 44.40 17.77 27.95
N PHE A 9 43.10 17.72 28.25
CA PHE A 9 42.06 18.55 27.62
C PHE A 9 42.08 20.04 27.99
N ARG A 10 42.73 20.44 29.09
CA ARG A 10 42.93 21.87 29.43
C ARG A 10 44.10 22.50 28.68
N GLN A 11 45.05 21.70 28.21
CA GLN A 11 46.23 22.20 27.47
C GLN A 11 45.94 22.47 25.98
N TYR A 12 44.91 21.82 25.43
CA TYR A 12 44.56 21.94 24.00
C TYR A 12 43.06 22.19 23.78
N PRO A 13 42.52 23.37 24.12
CA PRO A 13 41.08 23.64 24.10
C PRO A 13 40.44 23.47 22.71
N LYS A 14 41.16 23.77 21.63
CA LYS A 14 40.70 23.54 20.24
C LYS A 14 40.57 22.06 19.92
N LEU A 15 41.53 21.23 20.35
CA LEU A 15 41.49 19.77 20.17
C LEU A 15 40.37 19.17 21.01
N THR A 16 40.21 19.62 22.25
CA THR A 16 39.11 19.21 23.13
C THR A 16 37.75 19.52 22.51
N LEU A 17 37.57 20.74 21.99
CA LEU A 17 36.34 21.12 21.28
C LEU A 17 36.11 20.25 20.04
N LEU A 18 37.15 20.01 19.24
CA LEU A 18 37.06 19.15 18.06
C LEU A 18 36.62 17.72 18.43
N VAL A 19 37.26 17.11 19.43
CA VAL A 19 36.91 15.76 19.91
C VAL A 19 35.48 15.73 20.44
N PHE A 20 35.07 16.74 21.21
CA PHE A 20 33.70 16.86 21.70
C PHE A 20 32.69 16.95 20.55
N LEU A 21 32.94 17.80 19.55
CA LEU A 21 32.07 17.95 18.39
C LEU A 21 31.97 16.65 17.59
N LEU A 22 33.09 15.94 17.38
CA LEU A 22 33.10 14.65 16.70
C LEU A 22 32.28 13.60 17.45
N LEU A 23 32.48 13.47 18.77
CA LEU A 23 31.71 12.54 19.60
C LEU A 23 30.22 12.90 19.61
N PHE A 24 29.88 14.17 19.72
CA PHE A 24 28.49 14.64 19.67
C PHE A 24 27.85 14.34 18.30
N SER A 25 28.54 14.61 17.19
CA SER A 25 28.06 14.29 15.85
C SER A 25 27.88 12.79 15.64
N MET A 26 28.81 11.96 16.14
CA MET A 26 28.66 10.50 16.10
C MET A 26 27.46 10.02 16.91
N ALA A 27 27.26 10.56 18.12
CA ALA A 27 26.10 10.24 18.95
C ALA A 27 24.79 10.67 18.28
N ALA A 28 24.75 11.86 17.69
CA ALA A 28 23.59 12.34 16.95
C ALA A 28 23.26 11.44 15.74
N LEU A 29 24.27 11.07 14.94
CA LEU A 29 24.09 10.14 13.81
C LEU A 29 23.61 8.76 14.27
N TYR A 30 24.13 8.25 15.38
CA TYR A 30 23.69 6.97 15.94
C TYR A 30 22.21 7.04 16.39
N VAL A 31 21.82 8.10 17.10
CA VAL A 31 20.43 8.32 17.52
C VAL A 31 19.52 8.47 16.30
N THR A 32 19.94 9.21 15.26
CA THR A 32 19.17 9.32 14.00
C THR A 32 19.04 7.98 13.30
N GLU A 33 20.10 7.18 13.24
CA GLU A 33 20.08 5.86 12.63
C GLU A 33 19.11 4.91 13.34
N MET A 34 19.09 4.94 14.69
CA MET A 34 18.13 4.19 15.50
C MET A 34 16.70 4.69 15.31
N TRP A 35 16.49 6.01 15.25
CA TRP A 35 15.17 6.57 15.00
C TRP A 35 14.63 6.20 13.61
N LEU A 36 15.46 6.26 12.57
CA LEU A 36 15.09 5.80 11.23
C LEU A 36 14.80 4.30 11.19
N TYR A 37 15.50 3.49 11.99
CA TYR A 37 15.19 2.07 12.16
C TYR A 37 13.80 1.85 12.76
N TYR A 38 13.45 2.58 13.83
CA TYR A 38 12.11 2.51 14.43
C TYR A 38 11.01 2.99 13.48
N LEU A 39 11.33 3.95 12.61
CA LEU A 39 10.43 4.35 11.52
C LEU A 39 10.38 3.31 10.38
N GLY A 40 11.16 2.22 10.42
CA GLY A 40 11.12 1.16 9.40
C GLY A 40 11.82 1.52 8.09
N PHE A 41 12.75 2.48 8.10
CA PHE A 41 13.68 2.66 6.99
C PHE A 41 14.68 1.51 6.98
N GLN A 42 15.09 1.10 5.78
CA GLN A 42 16.12 0.08 5.58
C GLN A 42 17.34 0.70 4.90
N PRO A 43 18.57 0.33 5.29
CA PRO A 43 19.77 0.75 4.60
C PRO A 43 19.71 0.34 3.12
N GLY A 44 20.03 1.28 2.24
CA GLY A 44 20.14 1.06 0.81
C GLY A 44 18.83 0.97 0.03
N LEU A 45 17.65 1.15 0.64
CA LEU A 45 16.37 1.19 -0.07
C LEU A 45 15.81 2.60 -0.23
N ALA A 46 15.19 2.87 -1.38
CA ALA A 46 14.63 4.19 -1.73
C ALA A 46 13.38 4.56 -0.93
N LYS A 47 12.59 3.58 -0.49
CA LYS A 47 11.25 3.78 0.06
C LYS A 47 11.06 2.99 1.34
N ARG A 48 10.47 3.63 2.35
CA ARG A 48 10.03 3.00 3.60
C ARG A 48 8.91 2.00 3.31
N GLY A 49 8.92 0.84 3.98
CA GLY A 49 7.92 -0.23 3.77
C GLY A 49 8.10 -1.04 2.48
N TRP A 50 9.10 -0.73 1.65
CA TRP A 50 9.55 -1.66 0.62
C TRP A 50 10.40 -2.75 1.25
N TYR A 51 10.07 -3.99 0.95
CA TYR A 51 10.86 -5.15 1.31
C TYR A 51 11.51 -5.66 0.05
N LEU A 52 12.80 -5.38 -0.10
CA LEU A 52 13.63 -6.00 -1.12
C LEU A 52 14.86 -6.60 -0.45
N THR A 53 14.95 -7.92 -0.42
CA THR A 53 16.12 -8.61 0.10
C THR A 53 17.08 -9.00 -1.04
N PRO A 54 18.41 -8.91 -0.82
CA PRO A 54 19.37 -9.52 -1.71
C PRO A 54 19.11 -11.02 -1.83
N ALA A 55 19.03 -11.54 -3.05
CA ALA A 55 18.76 -12.95 -3.33
C ALA A 55 19.72 -13.44 -4.41
N ASP A 56 20.48 -14.48 -4.10
CA ASP A 56 21.38 -15.14 -5.07
C ASP A 56 20.59 -15.96 -6.10
N SER A 57 19.42 -16.46 -5.70
CA SER A 57 18.44 -17.10 -6.57
C SER A 57 17.03 -16.62 -6.21
N LEU A 58 16.23 -16.35 -7.24
CA LEU A 58 14.84 -15.92 -7.09
C LEU A 58 13.91 -17.11 -7.17
N VAL A 59 13.01 -17.19 -6.21
CA VAL A 59 11.93 -18.18 -6.16
C VAL A 59 10.62 -17.41 -6.14
N GLU A 60 9.79 -17.63 -7.16
CA GLU A 60 8.45 -17.06 -7.25
C GLU A 60 7.44 -17.92 -6.47
N THR A 61 6.57 -17.28 -5.67
CA THR A 61 5.49 -17.99 -4.96
C THR A 61 4.25 -18.17 -5.84
N LYS A 62 4.03 -17.28 -6.81
CA LYS A 62 2.89 -17.31 -7.75
C LYS A 62 1.52 -17.28 -7.06
N ASP A 63 1.45 -16.73 -5.86
CA ASP A 63 0.20 -16.55 -5.10
C ASP A 63 -0.81 -15.65 -5.83
N PHE A 64 -0.31 -14.80 -6.72
CA PHE A 64 -1.11 -13.88 -7.52
C PHE A 64 -0.59 -13.86 -8.96
N TYR A 65 -1.49 -13.63 -9.91
CA TYR A 65 -1.18 -13.56 -11.34
C TYR A 65 -2.13 -12.63 -12.08
N THR A 66 -1.68 -12.12 -13.23
CA THR A 66 -2.57 -11.43 -14.16
C THR A 66 -3.28 -12.44 -15.06
N ASN A 67 -4.62 -12.46 -15.03
CA ASN A 67 -5.41 -13.37 -15.84
C ASN A 67 -5.61 -12.88 -17.30
N ASN A 68 -6.37 -13.64 -18.09
CA ASN A 68 -6.62 -13.34 -19.50
C ASN A 68 -7.47 -12.07 -19.74
N LEU A 69 -8.10 -11.51 -18.71
CA LEU A 69 -8.81 -10.23 -18.76
C LEU A 69 -7.89 -9.05 -18.35
N GLY A 70 -6.64 -9.32 -17.99
CA GLY A 70 -5.73 -8.32 -17.44
C GLY A 70 -5.92 -8.01 -15.96
N LEU A 71 -6.84 -8.72 -15.30
CA LEU A 71 -7.07 -8.56 -13.87
C LEU A 71 -5.97 -9.25 -13.07
N TYR A 72 -5.46 -8.55 -12.06
CA TYR A 72 -4.57 -9.17 -11.09
C TYR A 72 -5.39 -9.89 -10.02
N VAL A 73 -5.22 -11.20 -9.90
CA VAL A 73 -6.07 -12.07 -9.09
C VAL A 73 -5.24 -13.08 -8.31
N ALA A 74 -5.82 -13.68 -7.27
CA ALA A 74 -5.16 -14.72 -6.50
C ALA A 74 -5.18 -16.07 -7.23
N ASN A 75 -4.10 -16.83 -7.08
CA ASN A 75 -4.03 -18.24 -7.42
C ASN A 75 -4.35 -19.05 -6.16
N ALA A 76 -5.56 -19.57 -6.06
CA ALA A 76 -6.03 -20.31 -4.89
C ALA A 76 -5.09 -21.45 -4.49
N GLU A 77 -4.65 -22.28 -5.44
CA GLU A 77 -3.79 -23.44 -5.17
C GLU A 77 -2.42 -23.00 -4.60
N ALA A 78 -1.78 -22.01 -5.23
CA ALA A 78 -0.50 -21.49 -4.76
C ALA A 78 -0.65 -20.80 -3.39
N TYR A 79 -1.69 -19.98 -3.24
CA TYR A 79 -1.95 -19.23 -2.02
C TYR A 79 -2.12 -20.16 -0.81
N TYR A 80 -2.95 -21.21 -0.90
CA TYR A 80 -3.14 -22.15 0.22
C TYR A 80 -1.91 -23.00 0.50
N ARG A 81 -1.16 -23.40 -0.52
CA ARG A 81 0.10 -24.13 -0.32
C ARG A 81 1.07 -23.34 0.57
N HIS A 82 1.11 -22.02 0.41
CA HIS A 82 1.96 -21.15 1.21
C HIS A 82 1.30 -20.65 2.51
N ASN A 83 -0.04 -20.72 2.61
CA ASN A 83 -0.83 -20.21 3.75
C ASN A 83 -1.91 -21.23 4.17
N PRO A 84 -1.52 -22.44 4.64
CA PRO A 84 -2.48 -23.51 4.94
C PRO A 84 -3.45 -23.17 6.09
N GLN A 85 -3.08 -22.23 6.95
CA GLN A 85 -3.95 -21.71 8.01
C GLN A 85 -5.11 -20.85 7.50
N ASP A 86 -5.06 -20.41 6.24
CA ASP A 86 -6.10 -19.60 5.59
C ASP A 86 -7.08 -20.47 4.77
N GLU A 87 -7.12 -21.78 5.00
CA GLU A 87 -8.02 -22.72 4.30
C GLU A 87 -9.51 -22.53 4.70
N PRO A 88 -10.47 -22.93 3.83
CA PRO A 88 -11.91 -22.56 3.83
C PRO A 88 -12.70 -22.62 5.17
N PRO A 89 -13.87 -21.94 5.25
CA PRO A 89 -14.99 -22.22 4.32
C PRO A 89 -15.28 -21.21 3.20
N TYR A 90 -14.62 -20.04 3.12
CA TYR A 90 -14.86 -19.07 2.03
C TYR A 90 -13.58 -18.43 1.51
N CYS A 91 -12.62 -19.25 1.13
CA CYS A 91 -11.32 -18.76 0.71
C CYS A 91 -11.23 -18.91 -0.83
N ILE A 92 -10.88 -17.80 -1.50
CA ILE A 92 -10.62 -17.57 -2.94
C ILE A 92 -11.56 -18.31 -3.91
N ASN A 93 -12.49 -17.57 -4.52
CA ASN A 93 -13.41 -18.08 -5.54
C ASN A 93 -12.73 -18.38 -6.89
N SER A 94 -13.51 -18.92 -7.83
CA SER A 94 -13.07 -19.29 -9.17
C SER A 94 -12.50 -18.13 -10.01
N LEU A 95 -12.81 -16.88 -9.64
CA LEU A 95 -12.29 -15.66 -10.27
C LEU A 95 -11.02 -15.14 -9.59
N GLY A 96 -10.57 -15.78 -8.51
CA GLY A 96 -9.38 -15.41 -7.76
C GLY A 96 -9.62 -14.30 -6.73
N PHE A 97 -10.87 -14.08 -6.30
CA PHE A 97 -11.23 -13.10 -5.26
C PHE A 97 -11.59 -13.78 -3.94
N ARG A 98 -11.27 -13.15 -2.81
CA ARG A 98 -11.50 -13.71 -1.48
C ARG A 98 -12.93 -13.50 -0.99
N THR A 99 -13.88 -14.11 -1.68
CA THR A 99 -15.31 -14.07 -1.36
C THR A 99 -16.03 -15.29 -1.93
N ALA A 100 -17.36 -15.36 -1.80
CA ALA A 100 -18.19 -16.37 -2.47
C ALA A 100 -18.18 -16.16 -4.00
N GLU A 101 -18.77 -17.07 -4.76
CA GLU A 101 -18.84 -16.88 -6.22
C GLU A 101 -19.72 -15.67 -6.56
N LEU A 102 -19.23 -14.82 -7.47
CA LEU A 102 -19.90 -13.56 -7.80
C LEU A 102 -21.21 -13.75 -8.56
N ASN A 103 -21.38 -14.91 -9.21
CA ASN A 103 -22.60 -15.27 -9.94
C ASN A 103 -23.64 -16.00 -9.06
N GLU A 104 -23.36 -16.22 -7.77
CA GLU A 104 -24.37 -16.76 -6.85
C GLU A 104 -25.56 -15.81 -6.73
N LYS A 105 -26.76 -16.40 -6.71
CA LYS A 105 -28.02 -15.67 -6.60
C LYS A 105 -27.98 -14.70 -5.42
N THR A 106 -28.36 -13.47 -5.68
CA THR A 106 -28.46 -12.42 -4.65
C THR A 106 -29.44 -12.83 -3.57
N ASP A 107 -28.95 -12.93 -2.34
CA ASP A 107 -29.78 -13.04 -1.15
C ASP A 107 -30.46 -11.68 -0.92
N THR A 108 -31.72 -11.57 -1.35
CA THR A 108 -32.50 -10.34 -1.27
C THR A 108 -32.79 -9.89 0.17
N ALA A 109 -32.54 -10.74 1.17
CA ALA A 109 -32.66 -10.36 2.58
C ALA A 109 -31.43 -9.57 3.09
N LYS A 110 -30.31 -9.62 2.35
CA LYS A 110 -29.06 -8.95 2.70
C LYS A 110 -28.78 -7.80 1.76
N GLN A 111 -28.20 -6.73 2.31
CA GLN A 111 -27.62 -5.68 1.49
C GLN A 111 -26.30 -6.18 0.89
N THR A 112 -26.21 -6.22 -0.43
CA THR A 112 -25.02 -6.68 -1.15
C THR A 112 -24.03 -5.55 -1.33
N ILE A 113 -22.79 -5.77 -0.88
CA ILE A 113 -21.69 -4.82 -0.93
C ILE A 113 -20.63 -5.37 -1.89
N LEU A 114 -20.27 -4.62 -2.93
CA LEU A 114 -19.07 -4.89 -3.70
C LEU A 114 -17.91 -4.08 -3.12
N LEU A 115 -16.92 -4.76 -2.55
CA LEU A 115 -15.77 -4.14 -1.92
C LEU A 115 -14.56 -4.19 -2.86
N LEU A 116 -14.08 -3.01 -3.27
CA LEU A 116 -12.90 -2.81 -4.13
C LEU A 116 -11.73 -2.29 -3.28
N GLY A 117 -10.50 -2.72 -3.59
CA GLY A 117 -9.31 -2.21 -2.93
C GLY A 117 -8.06 -3.05 -3.17
N ASP A 118 -7.01 -2.79 -2.38
CA ASP A 118 -5.73 -3.46 -2.43
C ASP A 118 -5.57 -4.50 -1.30
N SER A 119 -4.36 -4.60 -0.73
CA SER A 119 -4.03 -5.44 0.42
C SER A 119 -4.85 -5.11 1.67
N PHE A 120 -5.33 -3.87 1.85
CA PHE A 120 -6.17 -3.54 2.99
C PHE A 120 -7.56 -4.16 2.87
N ALA A 121 -8.16 -4.12 1.67
CA ALA A 121 -9.41 -4.84 1.38
C ALA A 121 -9.20 -6.36 1.42
N TRP A 122 -8.08 -6.87 0.89
CA TRP A 122 -7.71 -8.29 1.02
C TRP A 122 -7.69 -8.74 2.49
N GLY A 123 -7.37 -7.87 3.44
CA GLY A 123 -7.30 -8.18 4.86
C GLY A 123 -5.88 -8.30 5.41
N GLY A 124 -4.89 -7.74 4.71
CA GLY A 124 -3.50 -7.71 5.17
C GLY A 124 -3.40 -7.13 6.57
N GLY A 125 -2.72 -7.86 7.46
CA GLY A 125 -2.54 -7.50 8.87
C GLY A 125 -3.62 -8.03 9.83
N ALA A 126 -4.71 -8.61 9.32
CA ALA A 126 -5.65 -9.37 10.14
C ALA A 126 -5.08 -10.75 10.50
N GLU A 127 -5.25 -11.15 11.76
CA GLU A 127 -4.82 -12.47 12.24
C GLU A 127 -5.83 -13.08 13.24
N PRO A 128 -6.54 -14.16 12.88
CA PRO A 128 -6.57 -14.78 11.55
C PRO A 128 -7.27 -13.89 10.51
N LEU A 129 -7.19 -14.25 9.23
CA LEU A 129 -7.62 -13.41 8.11
C LEU A 129 -9.10 -13.01 8.19
N GLU A 130 -9.96 -13.85 8.78
CA GLU A 130 -11.40 -13.61 9.00
C GLU A 130 -11.69 -12.48 9.99
N ARG A 131 -10.66 -11.91 10.61
CA ARG A 131 -10.76 -10.66 11.39
C ARG A 131 -10.61 -9.41 10.54
N SER A 132 -10.41 -9.54 9.23
CA SER A 132 -10.41 -8.40 8.32
C SER A 132 -11.77 -7.70 8.33
N PHE A 133 -11.80 -6.41 8.02
CA PHE A 133 -13.06 -5.67 8.01
C PHE A 133 -14.03 -6.21 6.96
N ALA A 134 -13.53 -6.75 5.85
CA ALA A 134 -14.35 -7.35 4.80
C ALA A 134 -15.09 -8.59 5.31
N ASP A 135 -14.41 -9.44 6.08
CA ASP A 135 -15.00 -10.65 6.66
C ASP A 135 -15.92 -10.33 7.83
N LEU A 136 -15.56 -9.37 8.68
CA LEU A 136 -16.43 -8.89 9.75
C LEU A 136 -17.74 -8.31 9.19
N LEU A 137 -17.69 -7.62 8.05
CA LEU A 137 -18.89 -7.19 7.32
C LEU A 137 -19.69 -8.40 6.82
N ASN A 138 -19.04 -9.39 6.21
CA ASN A 138 -19.73 -10.57 5.66
C ASN A 138 -20.33 -11.50 6.73
N GLN A 139 -19.74 -11.54 7.92
CA GLN A 139 -20.26 -12.27 9.09
C GLN A 139 -21.50 -11.61 9.69
N ASN A 140 -21.72 -10.31 9.40
CA ASN A 140 -22.94 -9.62 9.80
C ASN A 140 -24.12 -10.14 8.97
N SER A 141 -25.15 -10.68 9.63
CA SER A 141 -26.31 -11.28 8.94
C SER A 141 -27.07 -10.33 8.02
N ARG A 142 -26.87 -9.02 8.14
CA ARG A 142 -27.48 -7.98 7.30
C ARG A 142 -26.79 -7.76 5.97
N PHE A 143 -25.54 -8.22 5.82
CA PHE A 143 -24.70 -7.88 4.68
C PHE A 143 -24.21 -9.14 3.95
N ARG A 144 -24.08 -9.00 2.63
CA ARG A 144 -23.29 -9.91 1.78
C ARG A 144 -22.13 -9.10 1.24
N CYS A 145 -20.94 -9.29 1.79
CA CYS A 145 -19.75 -8.52 1.40
C CYS A 145 -18.93 -9.32 0.39
N LEU A 146 -18.91 -8.85 -0.85
CA LEU A 146 -18.11 -9.41 -1.94
C LEU A 146 -16.76 -8.72 -2.00
N ASN A 147 -15.78 -9.31 -1.31
CA ASN A 147 -14.42 -8.80 -1.26
C ASN A 147 -13.64 -9.15 -2.52
N THR A 148 -13.39 -8.13 -3.34
CA THR A 148 -12.58 -8.23 -4.57
C THR A 148 -11.24 -7.52 -4.44
N GLY A 149 -10.86 -7.12 -3.23
CA GLY A 149 -9.54 -6.54 -2.97
C GLY A 149 -8.44 -7.54 -3.28
N ILE A 150 -7.30 -7.08 -3.80
CA ILE A 150 -6.13 -7.93 -4.11
C ILE A 150 -4.84 -7.19 -3.72
N PRO A 151 -3.88 -7.80 -3.02
CA PRO A 151 -2.63 -7.14 -2.68
C PRO A 151 -1.87 -6.57 -3.90
N GLY A 152 -1.45 -5.32 -3.78
CA GLY A 152 -0.68 -4.62 -4.80
C GLY A 152 -1.49 -4.06 -5.97
N THR A 153 -2.81 -4.23 -6.01
CA THR A 153 -3.64 -3.57 -7.02
C THR A 153 -3.80 -2.08 -6.74
N ASP A 154 -4.41 -1.38 -7.69
CA ASP A 154 -4.52 0.08 -7.70
C ASP A 154 -5.85 0.50 -8.36
N PRO A 155 -6.22 1.80 -8.37
CA PRO A 155 -7.49 2.27 -8.92
C PRO A 155 -7.82 1.84 -10.35
N ALA A 156 -6.82 1.58 -11.20
CA ALA A 156 -7.09 1.06 -12.54
C ALA A 156 -7.63 -0.38 -12.49
N GLN A 157 -7.13 -1.25 -11.59
CA GLN A 157 -7.75 -2.58 -11.35
C GLN A 157 -9.15 -2.42 -10.76
N TYR A 158 -9.35 -1.49 -9.81
CA TYR A 158 -10.65 -1.29 -9.16
C TYR A 158 -11.73 -0.90 -10.18
N ALA A 159 -11.40 0.01 -11.10
CA ALA A 159 -12.29 0.43 -12.17
C ALA A 159 -12.65 -0.71 -13.12
N GLU A 160 -11.70 -1.56 -13.50
CA GLU A 160 -11.96 -2.70 -14.38
C GLU A 160 -12.80 -3.79 -13.67
N ILE A 161 -12.53 -4.06 -12.40
CA ILE A 161 -13.36 -4.96 -11.58
C ILE A 161 -14.78 -4.41 -11.48
N ALA A 162 -14.94 -3.11 -11.20
CA ALA A 162 -16.25 -2.47 -11.16
C ALA A 162 -16.98 -2.61 -12.50
N ARG A 163 -16.30 -2.35 -13.62
CA ARG A 163 -16.85 -2.42 -14.98
C ARG A 163 -17.36 -3.82 -15.32
N LEU A 164 -16.60 -4.85 -14.96
CA LEU A 164 -16.93 -6.25 -15.25
C LEU A 164 -18.00 -6.80 -14.32
N TYR A 165 -17.91 -6.53 -13.01
CA TYR A 165 -18.66 -7.28 -12.01
C TYR A 165 -19.80 -6.50 -11.35
N THR A 166 -19.83 -5.16 -11.40
CA THR A 166 -20.98 -4.40 -10.89
C THR A 166 -22.28 -4.77 -11.62
N PRO A 167 -22.30 -4.87 -12.97
CA PRO A 167 -23.52 -5.27 -13.68
C PRO A 167 -23.93 -6.72 -13.43
N LEU A 168 -22.95 -7.60 -13.16
CA LEU A 168 -23.19 -9.02 -12.89
C LEU A 168 -23.79 -9.24 -11.49
N VAL A 169 -23.20 -8.62 -10.49
CA VAL A 169 -23.56 -8.80 -9.07
C VAL A 169 -24.79 -7.98 -8.69
N GLN A 170 -24.97 -6.81 -9.33
CA GLN A 170 -25.99 -5.82 -8.98
C GLN A 170 -25.94 -5.44 -7.48
N PRO A 171 -24.82 -4.91 -6.97
CA PRO A 171 -24.69 -4.58 -5.56
C PRO A 171 -25.61 -3.41 -5.17
N ASP A 172 -26.01 -3.35 -3.91
CA ASP A 172 -26.70 -2.17 -3.35
C ASP A 172 -25.73 -1.00 -3.13
N VAL A 173 -24.47 -1.33 -2.82
CA VAL A 173 -23.40 -0.37 -2.53
C VAL A 173 -22.07 -0.89 -3.06
N VAL A 174 -21.33 -0.04 -3.75
CA VAL A 174 -19.92 -0.23 -4.09
C VAL A 174 -19.08 0.56 -3.09
N VAL A 175 -18.26 -0.14 -2.31
CA VAL A 175 -17.31 0.47 -1.36
C VAL A 175 -15.92 0.35 -1.95
N CYS A 176 -15.29 1.47 -2.28
CA CYS A 176 -13.89 1.51 -2.72
C CYS A 176 -13.02 1.93 -1.54
N THR A 177 -12.15 1.03 -1.06
CA THR A 177 -11.14 1.37 -0.06
C THR A 177 -9.91 1.90 -0.73
N PHE A 178 -9.52 3.13 -0.38
CA PHE A 178 -8.44 3.87 -1.00
C PHE A 178 -7.30 4.06 0.01
N PHE A 179 -6.22 3.32 -0.15
CA PHE A 179 -5.03 3.44 0.68
C PHE A 179 -4.15 4.60 0.21
N THR A 180 -3.92 5.57 1.09
CA THR A 180 -3.24 6.80 0.70
C THR A 180 -1.75 6.64 0.36
N GLY A 181 -1.17 5.47 0.68
CA GLY A 181 0.25 5.16 0.46
C GLY A 181 0.61 4.67 -0.95
N ASN A 182 -0.34 4.14 -1.72
CA ASN A 182 -0.13 3.60 -3.07
C ASN A 182 -1.22 3.99 -4.09
N ASP A 183 -2.46 4.26 -3.67
CA ASP A 183 -3.57 4.47 -4.61
C ASP A 183 -3.57 5.86 -5.25
N LEU A 184 -2.70 6.79 -4.81
CA LEU A 184 -2.45 8.05 -5.51
C LEU A 184 -1.52 7.83 -6.71
N MET A 185 -2.09 7.46 -7.85
CA MET A 185 -1.44 7.28 -9.13
C MET A 185 -1.37 8.59 -9.90
N TYR A 186 -0.26 8.81 -10.63
CA TYR A 186 -0.06 9.99 -11.47
C TYR A 186 0.08 9.66 -12.96
N ASP A 187 0.17 8.37 -13.29
CA ASP A 187 0.24 7.86 -14.66
C ASP A 187 -0.81 6.76 -14.82
N THR A 188 -1.48 6.74 -15.97
CA THR A 188 -2.43 5.69 -16.32
C THR A 188 -1.73 4.35 -16.37
N ARG A 189 -2.39 3.29 -15.89
CA ARG A 189 -1.91 1.92 -16.06
C ARG A 189 -2.90 1.13 -16.91
N PRO A 190 -2.45 0.47 -17.99
CA PRO A 190 -3.32 -0.41 -18.75
C PRO A 190 -3.70 -1.64 -17.91
N VAL A 191 -4.95 -2.07 -18.01
CA VAL A 191 -5.42 -3.36 -17.47
C VAL A 191 -5.55 -4.29 -18.67
N GLN A 192 -4.53 -5.10 -18.91
CA GLN A 192 -4.45 -5.98 -20.08
C GLN A 192 -3.73 -7.28 -19.74
N ALA A 193 -4.07 -8.34 -20.46
CA ALA A 193 -3.40 -9.62 -20.34
C ALA A 193 -1.95 -9.56 -20.85
N GLY A 194 -1.20 -10.63 -20.62
CA GLY A 194 0.15 -10.79 -21.18
C GLY A 194 1.26 -10.11 -20.38
N TYR A 195 0.99 -9.60 -19.18
CA TYR A 195 2.03 -9.17 -18.26
C TYR A 195 1.62 -9.28 -16.79
N GLN A 196 2.60 -9.47 -15.93
CA GLN A 196 2.40 -9.60 -14.49
C GLN A 196 2.43 -8.22 -13.81
N LEU A 197 1.47 -7.91 -12.92
CA LEU A 197 1.52 -6.66 -12.14
C LEU A 197 2.68 -6.68 -11.13
N PHE A 198 2.80 -7.78 -10.36
CA PHE A 198 3.94 -8.03 -9.48
C PHE A 198 4.43 -9.48 -9.58
N TYR A 199 5.74 -9.68 -9.57
CA TYR A 199 6.32 -10.98 -9.26
C TYR A 199 6.55 -11.09 -7.76
N TRP A 200 5.79 -11.97 -7.09
CA TRP A 200 5.96 -12.27 -5.67
C TRP A 200 7.08 -13.30 -5.49
N THR A 201 8.13 -12.91 -4.78
CA THR A 201 9.34 -13.73 -4.64
C THR A 201 9.86 -13.79 -3.21
N ASN A 202 10.80 -14.69 -2.96
CA ASN A 202 11.64 -14.68 -1.75
C ASN A 202 12.44 -13.38 -1.54
N ALA A 203 12.60 -12.56 -2.59
CA ALA A 203 13.21 -11.24 -2.49
C ALA A 203 12.21 -10.13 -2.12
N GLY A 204 10.91 -10.40 -2.17
CA GLY A 204 9.84 -9.42 -2.03
C GLY A 204 8.97 -9.29 -3.28
N ALA A 205 8.06 -8.32 -3.29
CA ALA A 205 7.19 -8.02 -4.42
C ALA A 205 7.91 -7.13 -5.44
N LEU A 206 8.13 -7.66 -6.64
CA LEU A 206 8.84 -6.97 -7.72
C LEU A 206 7.83 -6.45 -8.73
N ILE A 207 7.83 -5.14 -9.01
CA ILE A 207 6.97 -4.58 -10.04
C ILE A 207 7.27 -5.25 -11.38
N GLY A 208 6.22 -5.72 -12.09
CA GLY A 208 6.40 -6.52 -13.29
C GLY A 208 6.62 -5.72 -14.58
N TYR A 209 6.82 -4.41 -14.48
CA TYR A 209 7.10 -3.54 -15.61
C TYR A 209 7.97 -2.34 -15.25
N PRO A 210 8.73 -1.80 -16.21
CA PRO A 210 9.47 -0.55 -16.04
C PRO A 210 8.55 0.68 -16.18
N PRO A 211 8.91 1.87 -15.66
CA PRO A 211 8.11 3.10 -15.82
C PRO A 211 7.76 3.45 -17.28
N GLU A 212 8.64 3.11 -18.21
CA GLU A 212 8.46 3.29 -19.66
C GLU A 212 7.28 2.49 -20.23
N PHE A 213 6.89 1.40 -19.58
CA PHE A 213 5.69 0.62 -19.96
C PHE A 213 4.42 1.45 -19.83
N LEU A 214 4.30 2.27 -18.78
CA LEU A 214 3.13 3.14 -18.58
C LEU A 214 3.00 4.21 -19.68
N LYS A 215 4.10 4.51 -20.38
CA LYS A 215 4.15 5.44 -21.51
C LYS A 215 4.01 4.74 -22.86
N GLY A 216 3.89 3.42 -22.88
CA GLY A 216 3.87 2.62 -24.11
C GLY A 216 5.22 2.59 -24.85
N THR A 217 6.32 2.94 -24.18
CA THR A 217 7.66 3.04 -24.82
C THR A 217 8.58 1.86 -24.51
N ALA A 218 8.14 0.92 -23.67
CA ALA A 218 8.85 -0.32 -23.38
C ALA A 218 7.87 -1.46 -23.09
N PRO A 219 8.24 -2.73 -23.36
CA PRO A 219 7.45 -3.87 -22.92
C PRO A 219 7.54 -4.04 -21.38
N PRO A 220 6.62 -4.80 -20.79
CA PRO A 220 6.73 -5.24 -19.41
C PRO A 220 7.84 -6.30 -19.26
N PHE A 221 8.25 -6.60 -18.03
CA PHE A 221 9.30 -7.59 -17.79
C PHE A 221 8.81 -9.00 -18.10
N SER A 222 9.66 -9.78 -18.76
CA SER A 222 9.39 -11.16 -19.16
C SER A 222 9.50 -12.19 -18.04
N SER A 223 10.12 -11.83 -16.91
CA SER A 223 10.34 -12.73 -15.77
C SER A 223 10.60 -11.96 -14.47
N ALA A 224 10.45 -12.64 -13.32
CA ALA A 224 10.86 -12.08 -12.02
C ALA A 224 12.35 -11.73 -11.98
N GLN A 225 13.20 -12.47 -12.71
CA GLN A 225 14.64 -12.20 -12.75
C GLN A 225 14.98 -10.88 -13.42
N GLU A 226 14.27 -10.54 -14.49
CA GLU A 226 14.40 -9.25 -15.17
C GLU A 226 13.87 -8.12 -14.26
N ALA A 227 12.69 -8.31 -13.69
CA ALA A 227 12.11 -7.37 -12.72
C ALA A 227 13.04 -7.11 -11.53
N TYR A 228 13.63 -8.16 -10.97
CA TYR A 228 14.55 -8.05 -9.83
C TYR A 228 15.79 -7.23 -10.17
N ARG A 229 16.43 -7.50 -11.31
CA ARG A 229 17.61 -6.72 -11.75
C ARG A 229 17.26 -5.25 -11.88
N PHE A 230 16.14 -4.95 -12.54
CA PHE A 230 15.67 -3.59 -12.68
C PHE A 230 15.44 -2.93 -11.32
N VAL A 231 14.69 -3.59 -10.42
CA VAL A 231 14.36 -3.03 -9.11
C VAL A 231 15.63 -2.84 -8.26
N ALA A 232 16.52 -3.83 -8.25
CA ALA A 232 17.80 -3.77 -7.56
C ALA A 232 18.67 -2.61 -8.07
N ASP A 233 18.73 -2.37 -9.38
CA ASP A 233 19.55 -1.30 -9.97
C ASP A 233 18.98 0.10 -9.73
N HIS A 234 17.66 0.26 -9.78
CA HIS A 234 17.01 1.58 -9.79
C HIS A 234 16.53 2.04 -8.41
N TYR A 235 16.17 1.12 -7.54
CA TYR A 235 15.56 1.41 -6.24
C TYR A 235 16.39 0.95 -5.05
N THR A 236 17.60 0.42 -5.30
CA THR A 236 18.56 0.12 -4.24
C THR A 236 19.92 0.77 -4.49
N LEU A 237 20.65 0.97 -3.40
CA LEU A 237 22.04 1.44 -3.44
C LEU A 237 23.04 0.28 -3.34
N TRP A 238 22.66 -0.83 -2.72
CA TRP A 238 23.56 -1.95 -2.46
C TRP A 238 23.95 -2.73 -3.74
N ASN A 239 23.11 -2.72 -4.80
CA ASN A 239 23.45 -3.39 -6.06
C ASN A 239 24.49 -2.66 -6.94
N ASN A 240 24.99 -1.49 -6.50
CA ASN A 240 25.88 -0.64 -7.30
C ASN A 240 27.36 -0.94 -7.00
N LYS A 241 27.87 -2.12 -7.36
CA LYS A 241 29.23 -2.57 -7.00
C LYS A 241 30.37 -1.67 -7.52
N HIS A 242 30.13 -0.91 -8.59
CA HIS A 242 31.12 -0.02 -9.20
C HIS A 242 31.09 1.42 -8.68
N ASN A 243 30.17 1.76 -7.76
CA ASN A 243 30.05 3.11 -7.20
C ASN A 243 30.32 3.09 -5.69
N PRO A 244 31.53 3.46 -5.23
CA PRO A 244 31.89 3.39 -3.81
C PRO A 244 31.06 4.34 -2.94
N VAL A 245 30.58 5.46 -3.50
CA VAL A 245 29.71 6.41 -2.78
C VAL A 245 28.34 5.77 -2.52
N LYS A 246 27.74 5.13 -3.53
CA LYS A 246 26.47 4.40 -3.33
C LYS A 246 26.64 3.24 -2.35
N GLN A 247 27.74 2.50 -2.43
CA GLN A 247 28.05 1.43 -1.46
C GLN A 247 28.18 1.95 -0.03
N PHE A 248 28.83 3.10 0.16
CA PHE A 248 28.87 3.76 1.47
C PHE A 248 27.48 4.18 1.92
N CYS A 249 26.71 4.86 1.04
CA CYS A 249 25.37 5.31 1.35
C CYS A 249 24.42 4.16 1.71
N ALA A 250 24.59 3.00 1.08
CA ALA A 250 23.79 1.80 1.32
C ALA A 250 23.97 1.19 2.71
N ARG A 251 25.06 1.51 3.44
CA ARG A 251 25.34 0.91 4.75
C ARG A 251 24.49 1.48 5.89
N TYR A 252 24.05 2.74 5.77
CA TYR A 252 23.31 3.43 6.82
C TYR A 252 22.01 4.03 6.27
N ARG A 253 20.94 4.02 7.06
CA ARG A 253 19.65 4.62 6.71
C ARG A 253 19.79 6.12 6.50
N THR A 254 20.58 6.77 7.35
CA THR A 254 20.81 8.22 7.28
C THR A 254 21.41 8.63 5.94
N THR A 255 22.48 7.95 5.51
CA THR A 255 23.15 8.24 4.23
C THR A 255 22.34 7.80 3.02
N THR A 256 21.52 6.75 3.16
CA THR A 256 20.56 6.34 2.13
C THR A 256 19.50 7.42 1.93
N LEU A 257 18.91 7.94 3.00
CA LEU A 257 17.89 8.98 2.94
C LEU A 257 18.46 10.26 2.31
N ILE A 258 19.64 10.70 2.75
CA ILE A 258 20.34 11.85 2.15
C ILE A 258 20.54 11.65 0.65
N TRP A 259 21.00 10.47 0.23
CA TRP A 259 21.22 10.16 -1.19
C TRP A 259 19.93 10.34 -2.01
N TYR A 260 18.82 9.74 -1.57
CA TYR A 260 17.56 9.82 -2.32
C TYR A 260 16.90 11.20 -2.27
N VAL A 261 17.02 11.92 -1.15
CA VAL A 261 16.56 13.33 -1.06
C VAL A 261 17.34 14.18 -2.05
N MET A 262 18.67 14.09 -2.08
CA MET A 262 19.50 14.84 -3.02
C MET A 262 19.20 14.48 -4.46
N ARG A 263 19.07 13.18 -4.77
CA ARG A 263 18.69 12.70 -6.11
C ARG A 263 17.34 13.29 -6.54
N ASN A 264 16.34 13.26 -5.66
CA ASN A 264 15.00 13.75 -5.97
C ASN A 264 14.99 15.27 -6.14
N LEU A 265 15.75 16.03 -5.35
CA LEU A 265 15.87 17.48 -5.52
C LEU A 265 16.51 17.84 -6.87
N ILE A 266 17.49 17.05 -7.33
CA ILE A 266 18.13 17.25 -8.63
C ILE A 266 17.19 16.86 -9.79
N ALA A 267 16.40 15.80 -9.61
CA ALA A 267 15.50 15.28 -10.64
C ALA A 267 14.10 15.95 -10.66
N ALA A 268 13.77 16.75 -9.65
CA ALA A 268 12.44 17.35 -9.51
C ALA A 268 12.15 18.30 -10.66
N GLN A 269 11.05 18.04 -11.37
CA GLN A 269 10.49 18.99 -12.32
C GLN A 269 9.34 19.76 -11.65
N PRO A 270 9.41 21.11 -11.56
CA PRO A 270 8.37 21.90 -10.90
C PRO A 270 6.96 21.71 -11.50
N ALA A 271 6.87 21.30 -12.78
CA ALA A 271 5.61 21.03 -13.46
C ALA A 271 4.81 19.88 -12.84
N ASP A 272 5.48 18.91 -12.20
CA ASP A 272 4.81 17.73 -11.62
C ASP A 272 4.12 18.03 -10.29
N TRP A 273 4.44 19.16 -9.64
CA TRP A 273 3.93 19.50 -8.30
C TRP A 273 2.43 19.81 -8.27
N PHE A 274 1.86 20.17 -9.44
CA PHE A 274 0.45 20.57 -9.56
C PHE A 274 -0.37 19.57 -10.39
N LYS A 275 0.21 18.46 -10.84
CA LYS A 275 -0.51 17.43 -11.59
C LYS A 275 -1.56 16.78 -10.69
N LEU A 276 -2.81 16.75 -11.13
CA LEU A 276 -3.84 15.97 -10.45
C LEU A 276 -3.54 14.47 -10.61
N PRO A 277 -3.74 13.65 -9.57
CA PRO A 277 -3.61 12.21 -9.68
C PRO A 277 -4.59 11.66 -10.72
N VAL A 278 -4.15 10.72 -11.55
CA VAL A 278 -5.03 10.02 -12.48
C VAL A 278 -6.05 9.14 -11.75
N SER A 279 -5.79 8.79 -10.49
CA SER A 279 -6.74 8.06 -9.63
C SER A 279 -8.12 8.69 -9.60
N VAL A 280 -8.21 10.03 -9.67
CA VAL A 280 -9.51 10.72 -9.68
C VAL A 280 -10.38 10.28 -10.87
N HIS A 281 -9.77 10.00 -12.02
CA HIS A 281 -10.49 9.54 -13.21
C HIS A 281 -11.07 8.14 -13.00
N TYR A 282 -10.28 7.20 -12.49
CA TYR A 282 -10.74 5.84 -12.20
C TYR A 282 -11.83 5.82 -11.13
N LEU A 283 -11.73 6.67 -10.11
CA LEU A 283 -12.74 6.77 -9.07
C LEU A 283 -14.07 7.33 -9.60
N HIS A 284 -14.04 8.37 -10.45
CA HIS A 284 -15.24 8.85 -11.16
C HIS A 284 -15.84 7.78 -12.09
N GLN A 285 -15.01 6.96 -12.74
CA GLN A 285 -15.51 5.82 -13.52
C GLN A 285 -16.25 4.80 -12.63
N ILE A 286 -15.70 4.45 -11.48
CA ILE A 286 -16.34 3.52 -10.53
C ILE A 286 -17.66 4.10 -10.03
N GLU A 287 -17.67 5.37 -9.63
CA GLU A 287 -18.89 6.07 -9.18
C GLU A 287 -19.98 6.05 -10.25
N GLU A 288 -19.62 6.34 -11.51
CA GLU A 288 -20.54 6.31 -12.64
C GLU A 288 -21.06 4.90 -12.92
N ILE A 289 -20.21 3.88 -12.89
CA ILE A 289 -20.62 2.47 -13.04
C ILE A 289 -21.59 2.06 -11.93
N ALA A 290 -21.30 2.43 -10.67
CA ALA A 290 -22.18 2.16 -9.55
C ALA A 290 -23.56 2.81 -9.77
N ARG A 291 -23.57 4.10 -10.14
CA ARG A 291 -24.78 4.87 -10.43
C ARG A 291 -25.62 4.26 -11.55
N GLN A 292 -25.00 3.86 -12.66
CA GLN A 292 -25.67 3.20 -13.79
C GLN A 292 -26.34 1.88 -13.39
N ASN A 293 -25.76 1.18 -12.42
CA ASN A 293 -26.28 -0.07 -11.88
C ASN A 293 -27.14 0.11 -10.62
N LYS A 294 -27.58 1.35 -10.32
CA LYS A 294 -28.43 1.70 -9.17
C LYS A 294 -27.82 1.38 -7.80
N ALA A 295 -26.50 1.25 -7.74
CA ALA A 295 -25.74 1.10 -6.51
C ALA A 295 -25.32 2.46 -5.95
N ALA A 296 -25.26 2.60 -4.62
CA ALA A 296 -24.57 3.73 -4.00
C ALA A 296 -23.05 3.56 -4.13
N PHE A 297 -22.29 4.65 -4.14
CA PHE A 297 -20.83 4.63 -4.14
C PHE A 297 -20.29 5.26 -2.86
N LEU A 298 -19.33 4.57 -2.22
CA LEU A 298 -18.61 5.07 -1.04
C LEU A 298 -17.11 4.96 -1.26
N LEU A 299 -16.41 6.10 -1.22
CA LEU A 299 -14.94 6.13 -1.20
C LEU A 299 -14.43 6.23 0.24
N LEU A 300 -13.84 5.15 0.73
CA LEU A 300 -13.33 5.02 2.09
C LEU A 300 -11.81 5.21 2.12
N LEU A 301 -11.32 6.23 2.81
CA LEU A 301 -9.89 6.47 2.96
C LEU A 301 -9.28 5.59 4.06
N ILE A 302 -8.14 4.99 3.72
CA ILE A 302 -7.22 4.37 4.67
C ILE A 302 -5.91 5.14 4.60
N PRO A 303 -5.59 6.00 5.58
CA PRO A 303 -4.36 6.75 5.58
C PRO A 303 -3.16 5.85 5.95
N THR A 304 -1.95 6.34 5.67
CA THR A 304 -0.73 5.71 6.21
C THR A 304 -0.68 5.82 7.73
N ILE A 305 0.07 4.94 8.41
CA ILE A 305 0.28 5.00 9.87
C ILE A 305 0.78 6.38 10.34
N ASP A 306 1.59 7.07 9.53
CA ASP A 306 2.13 8.40 9.85
C ASP A 306 1.07 9.51 9.85
N GLU A 307 -0.04 9.27 9.16
CA GLU A 307 -1.17 10.18 9.06
C GLU A 307 -2.32 9.79 10.00
N ALA A 308 -2.23 8.62 10.65
CA ALA A 308 -3.31 8.07 11.46
C ALA A 308 -3.63 8.93 12.68
N ASP A 309 -2.63 9.54 13.30
CA ASP A 309 -2.80 10.42 14.47
C ASP A 309 -3.10 11.89 14.08
N PHE A 310 -3.27 12.19 12.80
CA PHE A 310 -3.73 13.51 12.38
C PHE A 310 -5.23 13.65 12.61
N THR A 311 -5.69 14.90 12.78
CA THR A 311 -7.13 15.16 12.81
C THR A 311 -7.77 14.73 11.48
N ALA A 312 -8.97 14.14 11.55
CA ALA A 312 -9.69 13.70 10.36
C ALA A 312 -9.87 14.84 9.33
N GLN A 313 -10.15 16.06 9.80
CA GLN A 313 -10.25 17.25 8.95
C GLN A 313 -8.95 17.55 8.19
N ARG A 314 -7.78 17.38 8.82
CA ARG A 314 -6.48 17.61 8.17
C ARG A 314 -6.25 16.62 7.03
N VAL A 315 -6.56 15.34 7.27
CA VAL A 315 -6.45 14.29 6.25
C VAL A 315 -7.44 14.55 5.13
N LEU A 316 -8.73 14.74 5.44
CA LEU A 316 -9.77 15.03 4.45
C LEU A 316 -9.41 16.25 3.59
N ASN A 317 -8.98 17.37 4.18
CA ASN A 317 -8.56 18.56 3.43
C ASN A 317 -7.37 18.29 2.49
N ARG A 318 -6.44 17.42 2.88
CA ARG A 318 -5.29 17.05 2.06
C ARG A 318 -5.73 16.26 0.83
N TYR A 319 -6.60 15.26 1.00
CA TYR A 319 -7.01 14.36 -0.07
C TYR A 319 -8.15 14.94 -0.93
N GLN A 320 -9.03 15.79 -0.38
CA GLN A 320 -10.09 16.43 -1.17
C GLN A 320 -9.53 17.32 -2.29
N LYS A 321 -8.39 17.99 -2.06
CA LYS A 321 -7.69 18.76 -3.09
C LYS A 321 -7.14 17.88 -4.22
N LYS A 322 -6.83 16.62 -3.92
CA LYS A 322 -6.28 15.65 -4.87
C LYS A 322 -7.36 14.86 -5.59
N LEU A 323 -8.51 14.69 -4.95
CA LEU A 323 -9.67 13.92 -5.44
C LEU A 323 -10.91 14.84 -5.53
N PRO A 324 -10.87 15.87 -6.39
CA PRO A 324 -11.99 16.81 -6.50
C PRO A 324 -13.26 16.11 -6.99
N GLY A 325 -14.40 16.53 -6.44
CA GLY A 325 -15.72 16.06 -6.84
C GLY A 325 -16.13 14.70 -6.29
N ILE A 326 -15.30 14.03 -5.48
CA ILE A 326 -15.62 12.75 -4.86
C ILE A 326 -15.80 12.96 -3.35
N GLN A 327 -16.88 12.41 -2.80
CA GLN A 327 -17.12 12.42 -1.35
C GLN A 327 -16.16 11.45 -0.64
N LEU A 328 -15.37 11.97 0.29
CA LEU A 328 -14.37 11.20 1.03
C LEU A 328 -14.91 10.80 2.41
N HIS A 329 -14.84 9.51 2.73
CA HIS A 329 -15.20 8.98 4.04
C HIS A 329 -13.95 8.56 4.80
N LEU A 330 -13.78 9.06 6.02
CA LEU A 330 -12.68 8.73 6.92
C LEU A 330 -13.24 8.56 8.34
N PRO A 331 -12.93 7.45 9.05
CA PRO A 331 -13.31 7.29 10.43
C PRO A 331 -12.78 8.45 11.31
N PRO A 332 -13.61 9.05 12.19
CA PRO A 332 -13.13 10.03 13.15
C PRO A 332 -12.26 9.35 14.23
N ASN A 333 -11.28 10.04 14.79
CA ASN A 333 -10.42 9.52 15.88
C ASN A 333 -9.64 8.25 15.49
N LEU A 334 -9.14 8.19 14.25
CA LEU A 334 -8.13 7.20 13.90
C LEU A 334 -6.86 7.41 14.76
N SER A 335 -6.11 6.33 14.97
CA SER A 335 -4.85 6.34 15.70
C SER A 335 -3.87 5.36 15.09
N SER A 336 -2.57 5.62 15.22
CA SER A 336 -1.51 4.70 14.84
C SER A 336 -1.58 3.35 15.58
N ASP A 337 -2.22 3.27 16.74
CA ASP A 337 -2.47 2.03 17.49
C ASP A 337 -3.38 1.04 16.74
N TYR A 338 -4.08 1.48 15.70
CA TYR A 338 -4.88 0.62 14.81
C TYR A 338 -4.07 -0.04 13.69
N TYR A 339 -2.77 0.23 13.63
CA TYR A 339 -1.88 -0.30 12.61
C TYR A 339 -0.86 -1.26 13.22
N LEU A 340 -0.35 -2.18 12.40
CA LEU A 340 0.86 -2.92 12.69
C LEU A 340 2.06 -1.97 12.60
N PRO A 341 3.08 -2.16 13.45
CA PRO A 341 4.28 -1.32 13.39
C PRO A 341 4.96 -1.45 12.03
N MET A 342 5.72 -0.42 11.68
CA MET A 342 6.55 -0.48 10.49
C MET A 342 7.59 -1.60 10.60
N PRO A 343 7.92 -2.25 9.47
CA PRO A 343 7.65 -1.79 8.10
C PRO A 343 6.34 -2.32 7.49
N ASN A 344 5.49 -3.02 8.26
CA ASN A 344 4.25 -3.59 7.75
C ASN A 344 3.20 -2.49 7.49
N GLY A 345 2.85 -1.71 8.51
CA GLY A 345 1.98 -0.54 8.35
C GLY A 345 0.55 -0.82 7.87
N HIS A 346 0.11 -2.09 7.80
CA HIS A 346 -1.30 -2.44 7.58
C HIS A 346 -2.11 -2.25 8.86
N LEU A 347 -3.44 -2.35 8.76
CA LEU A 347 -4.29 -2.39 9.93
C LEU A 347 -3.99 -3.65 10.76
N ASN A 348 -4.01 -3.53 12.08
CA ASN A 348 -4.06 -4.69 12.96
C ASN A 348 -5.54 -5.08 13.18
N ASN A 349 -5.79 -6.14 13.97
CA ASN A 349 -7.15 -6.60 14.26
C ASN A 349 -8.07 -5.52 14.88
N ALA A 350 -7.53 -4.60 15.69
CA ALA A 350 -8.31 -3.50 16.24
C ALA A 350 -8.69 -2.49 15.15
N GLY A 351 -7.75 -2.17 14.25
CA GLY A 351 -8.01 -1.32 13.08
C GLY A 351 -9.04 -1.91 12.12
N HIS A 352 -8.95 -3.20 11.79
CA HIS A 352 -9.97 -3.87 10.98
C HIS A 352 -11.36 -3.82 11.64
N ARG A 353 -11.46 -4.09 12.95
CA ARG A 353 -12.72 -3.97 13.67
C ARG A 353 -13.29 -2.55 13.63
N PHE A 354 -12.42 -1.56 13.80
CA PHE A 354 -12.78 -0.15 13.77
C PHE A 354 -13.33 0.27 12.39
N TYR A 355 -12.65 -0.11 11.31
CA TYR A 355 -13.13 0.13 9.96
C TYR A 355 -14.43 -0.61 9.64
N ALA A 356 -14.61 -1.86 10.08
CA ALA A 356 -15.86 -2.60 9.90
C ALA A 356 -17.05 -1.89 10.57
N GLN A 357 -16.85 -1.39 11.79
CA GLN A 357 -17.86 -0.63 12.53
C GLN A 357 -18.22 0.68 11.82
N TYR A 358 -17.22 1.42 11.34
CA TYR A 358 -17.44 2.66 10.62
C TYR A 358 -18.18 2.44 9.29
N ILE A 359 -17.77 1.44 8.49
CA ILE A 359 -18.46 1.08 7.24
C ILE A 359 -19.91 0.68 7.54
N THR A 360 -20.14 -0.12 8.59
CA THR A 360 -21.48 -0.51 9.02
C THR A 360 -22.36 0.71 9.31
N ALA A 361 -21.84 1.71 10.03
CA ALA A 361 -22.57 2.94 10.34
C ALA A 361 -22.88 3.78 9.07
N LEU A 362 -21.98 3.80 8.09
CA LEU A 362 -22.24 4.45 6.80
C LEU A 362 -23.36 3.75 6.03
N LEU A 363 -23.33 2.41 5.97
CA LEU A 363 -24.36 1.62 5.30
C LEU A 363 -25.73 1.78 5.95
N ASP A 364 -25.78 1.81 7.28
CA ASP A 364 -27.01 2.06 8.03
C ASP A 364 -27.59 3.46 7.75
N SER A 365 -26.72 4.46 7.65
CA SER A 365 -27.12 5.83 7.28
C SER A 365 -27.69 5.90 5.85
N LEU A 366 -27.05 5.23 4.89
CA LEU A 366 -27.55 5.15 3.51
C LEU A 366 -28.93 4.47 3.43
N ARG A 367 -29.14 3.40 4.20
CA ARG A 367 -30.41 2.69 4.24
C ARG A 367 -31.53 3.56 4.80
N GLN A 368 -31.24 4.35 5.83
CA GLN A 368 -32.21 5.29 6.41
C GLN A 368 -32.61 6.38 5.40
N GLN A 369 -31.64 6.94 4.67
CA GLN A 369 -31.91 7.94 3.62
C GLN A 369 -32.83 7.40 2.52
N LYS A 370 -32.61 6.14 2.09
CA LYS A 370 -33.50 5.47 1.10
C LYS A 370 -34.91 5.19 1.63
N ALA A 371 -35.10 5.07 2.95
CA ALA A 371 -36.42 4.83 3.54
C ALA A 371 -37.23 6.11 3.77
N THR A 372 -36.58 7.28 3.76
CA THR A 372 -37.22 8.60 3.94
C THR A 372 -37.62 9.29 2.62
N HIS A 373 -37.25 8.71 1.48
CA HIS A 373 -37.58 9.16 0.12
C HIS A 373 -38.41 8.09 -0.60
#